data_AF-A0A537QDI6-F1
#
_entry.id   AF-A0A537QDI6-F1
#
_cell.length_a   1.000
_cell.length_b   1.000
_cell.length_c   1.000
_cell.angle_alpha   90.00
_cell.angle_beta   90.00
_cell.angle_gamma   90.00
#
_symmetry.space_group_name_H-M   'P 1'
#
loop_
_entity.id
_entity.type
_entity.pdbx_description
1 polymer ?
#
loop_
_entity_poly.entity_id
_entity_poly.type
_entity_poly.pdbx_seq_one_letter_code
_entity_poly.pdbx_strand_id
1 'polypeptide(L)'
;MRRIQGVLSLAKKHGIAAVDDACATALEVGVHEYRFVRRYLDRKGPAPLSLRQVDPLIRQLSLYRDVSDSRTQSQSNQEDDPE
;
A
#
# COMPACT_ATOMS: atom_id res chain seq x y z
N MET A 1 -5.36 32.06 16.09
CA MET A 1 -6.76 31.83 15.66
C MET A 1 -6.90 31.14 14.30
N ARG A 2 -6.44 31.71 13.17
CA ARG A 2 -6.71 31.17 11.81
C ARG A 2 -6.24 29.72 11.56
N ARG A 3 -5.15 29.26 12.20
CA ARG A 3 -4.64 27.89 12.04
C ARG A 3 -5.57 26.83 12.65
N ILE A 4 -6.10 27.09 13.86
CA ILE A 4 -7.03 26.17 14.54
C ILE A 4 -8.32 26.01 13.74
N GLN A 5 -8.85 27.13 13.24
CA GLN A 5 -10.00 27.11 12.32
C GLN A 5 -9.69 26.37 11.01
N GLY A 6 -8.45 26.48 10.50
CA GLY A 6 -7.98 25.72 9.34
C GLY A 6 -7.91 24.22 9.60
N VAL A 7 -7.44 23.78 10.76
CA VAL A 7 -7.43 22.35 11.11
C VAL A 7 -8.86 21.82 11.26
N LEU A 8 -9.77 22.61 11.84
CA LEU A 8 -11.19 22.26 11.94
C LEU A 8 -11.83 22.12 10.55
N SER A 9 -11.50 23.00 9.59
CA SER A 9 -12.02 22.86 8.23
C SER A 9 -11.45 21.64 7.49
N LEU A 10 -10.19 21.28 7.75
CA LEU A 10 -9.62 20.01 7.25
C LEU A 10 -10.35 18.80 7.83
N ALA A 11 -10.70 18.81 9.13
CA ALA A 11 -11.45 17.73 9.75
C ALA A 11 -12.84 17.55 9.13
N LYS A 12 -13.49 18.65 8.75
CA LYS A 12 -14.76 18.62 8.02
C LYS A 12 -14.62 18.03 6.60
N LYS A 13 -13.48 18.25 5.93
CA LYS A 13 -13.25 17.80 4.55
C LYS A 13 -12.75 16.35 4.46
N HIS A 14 -11.81 15.96 5.31
CA HIS A 14 -11.10 14.68 5.24
C HIS A 14 -11.50 13.69 6.35
N GLY A 15 -12.34 14.12 7.30
CA GLY A 15 -12.67 13.34 8.49
C GLY A 15 -11.66 13.57 9.62
N ILE A 16 -12.13 13.34 10.85
CA ILE A 16 -11.35 13.60 12.08
C ILE A 16 -10.16 12.65 12.16
N ALA A 17 -10.38 11.34 11.94
CA ALA A 17 -9.33 10.32 12.03
C ALA A 17 -8.16 10.60 11.07
N ALA A 18 -8.44 10.94 9.81
CA ALA A 18 -7.40 11.22 8.83
C ALA A 18 -6.55 12.45 9.20
N VAL A 19 -7.18 13.48 9.78
CA VAL A 19 -6.50 14.71 10.24
C VAL A 19 -5.67 14.44 11.48
N ASP A 20 -6.15 13.60 12.39
CA ASP A 20 -5.41 13.19 13.59
C ASP A 20 -4.15 12.41 13.22
N ASP A 21 -4.25 11.43 12.32
CA ASP A 21 -3.10 10.70 11.76
C ASP A 21 -2.08 11.66 11.10
N ALA A 22 -2.57 12.64 10.36
CA ALA A 22 -1.72 13.62 9.68
C ALA A 22 -1.00 14.54 10.67
N CYS A 23 -1.65 14.90 11.78
CA CYS A 23 -1.04 15.64 12.88
C CYS A 23 -0.01 14.78 13.61
N ALA A 24 -0.31 13.51 13.90
CA ALA A 24 0.64 12.57 14.50
C ALA A 24 1.91 12.44 13.64
N THR A 25 1.73 12.23 12.33
CA THR A 25 2.86 12.17 11.38
C THR A 25 3.67 13.47 11.38
N ALA A 26 3.00 14.63 11.47
CA ALA A 26 3.67 15.92 11.51
C ALA A 26 4.53 16.07 12.78
N LEU A 27 4.04 15.57 13.92
CA LEU A 27 4.77 15.55 15.19
C LEU A 27 5.98 14.60 15.13
N GLU A 28 5.82 13.40 14.56
CA GLU A 28 6.91 12.43 14.40
C GLU A 28 8.06 12.98 13.55
N VAL A 29 7.75 13.75 12.52
CA VAL A 29 8.75 14.41 11.64
C VAL A 29 9.23 15.75 12.22
N GLY A 30 8.68 16.20 13.34
CA GLY A 30 9.05 17.45 14.02
C GLY A 30 8.53 18.73 13.34
N VAL A 31 7.60 18.63 12.40
CA VAL A 31 7.07 19.76 11.62
C VAL A 31 5.69 20.17 12.14
N HIS A 32 5.62 21.31 12.82
CA HIS A 32 4.40 21.79 13.49
C HIS A 32 3.61 22.81 12.65
N GLU A 33 3.57 22.60 11.33
CA GLU A 33 2.96 23.54 10.39
C GLU A 33 1.63 23.07 9.82
N TYR A 34 0.63 23.94 9.86
CA TYR A 34 -0.65 23.71 9.19
C TYR A 34 -0.48 23.36 7.69
N ARG A 35 0.50 23.95 7.02
CA ARG A 35 0.75 23.73 5.59
C ARG A 35 1.22 22.30 5.30
N PHE A 36 1.96 21.71 6.23
CA PHE A 36 2.37 20.30 6.15
C PHE A 36 1.15 19.39 6.21
N VAL A 37 0.32 19.55 7.26
CA VAL A 37 -0.90 18.74 7.47
C VAL A 37 -1.85 18.83 6.27
N ARG A 38 -2.11 20.05 5.78
CA ARG A 38 -2.94 20.26 4.58
C ARG A 38 -2.39 19.53 3.36
N ARG A 39 -1.09 19.69 3.08
CA ARG A 39 -0.44 19.06 1.93
C ARG A 39 -0.38 17.54 2.07
N TYR A 40 -0.21 17.03 3.29
CA TYR A 40 -0.21 15.60 3.58
C TYR A 40 -1.57 14.97 3.25
N LEU A 41 -2.66 15.61 3.68
CA LEU A 41 -4.03 15.17 3.41
C LEU A 41 -4.40 15.28 1.93
N ASP A 42 -4.00 16.37 1.25
CA ASP A 42 -4.24 16.52 -0.19
C ASP A 42 -3.43 15.51 -1.03
N ARG A 43 -2.33 14.95 -0.47
CA ARG A 43 -1.47 13.93 -1.12
C ARG A 43 -1.85 12.49 -0.81
N LYS A 44 -2.63 12.21 0.24
CA LYS A 44 -3.19 10.87 0.48
C LYS A 44 -4.12 10.56 -0.70
N GLY A 45 -3.53 9.93 -1.72
CA GLY A 45 -4.23 9.43 -2.90
C GLY A 45 -5.23 8.34 -2.56
N PRO A 46 -5.87 7.71 -3.56
CA PRO A 46 -6.80 6.59 -3.32
C PRO A 46 -6.15 5.59 -2.37
N ALA A 47 -6.95 5.08 -1.42
CA ALA A 47 -6.55 4.24 -0.30
C ALA A 47 -5.43 3.26 -0.70
N PRO A 48 -4.44 3.00 0.18
CA PRO A 48 -3.36 2.07 -0.12
C PRO A 48 -4.01 0.81 -0.69
N LEU A 49 -3.68 0.49 -1.95
CA LEU A 49 -4.16 -0.72 -2.60
C LEU A 49 -3.85 -1.83 -1.62
N SER A 50 -4.89 -2.41 -1.01
CA SER A 50 -4.68 -3.56 -0.14
C SER A 50 -3.96 -4.57 -1.01
N LEU A 51 -2.80 -5.03 -0.54
CA LEU A 51 -2.03 -6.00 -1.29
C LEU A 51 -2.89 -7.26 -1.38
N ARG A 52 -3.64 -7.41 -2.47
CA ARG A 52 -4.45 -8.59 -2.71
C ARG A 52 -3.45 -9.66 -3.10
N GLN A 53 -3.50 -10.79 -2.38
CA GLN A 53 -2.71 -11.98 -2.70
C GLN A 53 -2.92 -12.43 -4.17
N VAL A 54 -4.04 -12.00 -4.78
CA VAL A 54 -4.35 -12.16 -6.19
C VAL A 54 -4.85 -10.81 -6.73
N ASP A 55 -4.02 -10.14 -7.53
CA ASP A 55 -4.40 -8.92 -8.25
C ASP A 55 -4.87 -9.30 -9.66
N PRO A 56 -5.95 -8.70 -10.22
CA PRO A 56 -6.41 -9.02 -11.58
C PRO A 56 -5.35 -8.74 -12.67
N LEU A 57 -4.37 -7.87 -12.40
CA LEU A 57 -3.23 -7.59 -13.28
C LEU A 57 -2.08 -8.60 -13.11
N ILE A 58 -1.95 -9.22 -11.93
CA ILE A 58 -0.97 -10.28 -11.66
C ILE A 58 -1.63 -11.62 -11.99
N ARG A 59 -1.13 -12.28 -13.05
CA ARG A 59 -1.62 -13.59 -13.51
C ARG A 59 -1.87 -14.57 -12.34
N GLN A 60 -3.03 -15.21 -12.33
CA GLN A 60 -3.43 -16.17 -11.30
C GLN A 60 -2.42 -17.33 -11.22
N LEU A 61 -1.57 -17.34 -10.20
CA LEU A 61 -0.51 -18.32 -10.02
C LEU A 61 -1.04 -19.77 -9.91
N SER A 62 -2.31 -19.94 -9.53
CA SER A 62 -2.97 -21.25 -9.52
C SER A 62 -3.06 -21.88 -10.92
N LEU A 63 -3.19 -21.07 -11.98
CA LEU A 63 -3.30 -21.58 -13.36
C LEU A 63 -2.00 -22.20 -13.88
N TYR A 64 -0.87 -21.94 -13.23
CA TYR A 64 0.45 -22.40 -13.65
C TYR A 64 1.02 -23.51 -12.75
N ARG A 65 0.28 -23.97 -11.74
CA ARG A 65 0.69 -25.08 -10.85
C ARG A 65 1.04 -26.32 -11.67
N ASP A 66 0.14 -26.75 -12.55
CA ASP A 66 0.33 -27.94 -13.39
C ASP A 66 1.55 -27.83 -14.32
N VAL A 67 1.80 -26.62 -14.84
CA VAL A 67 2.96 -26.33 -15.71
C VAL A 67 4.27 -26.35 -14.92
N SER A 68 4.23 -25.91 -13.66
CA SER A 68 5.40 -25.94 -12.76
C SER A 68 5.70 -27.36 -12.29
N ASP A 69 4.66 -28.11 -11.93
CA ASP A 69 4.76 -29.50 -11.47
C ASP A 69 5.29 -30.41 -12.59
N SER A 70 4.71 -30.29 -13.80
CA SER A 70 5.20 -31.05 -14.97
C SER A 70 6.63 -30.71 -15.35
N ARG A 71 7.05 -29.44 -15.28
CA ARG A 71 8.42 -29.03 -15.60
C ARG A 71 9.42 -29.49 -14.54
N THR A 72 9.05 -29.45 -13.27
CA THR A 72 9.89 -29.93 -12.16
C THR A 72 10.08 -31.45 -12.24
N GLN A 73 9.01 -32.20 -12.52
CA GLN A 73 9.07 -33.65 -12.74
C GLN A 73 9.90 -34.04 -13.97
N SER A 74 9.82 -33.25 -15.04
CA SER A 74 10.62 -33.49 -16.25
C SER A 74 12.11 -33.27 -16.02
N GLN A 75 12.47 -32.29 -15.18
CA GLN A 75 13.87 -32.00 -14.84
C GLN A 75 14.48 -33.06 -13.91
N SER A 76 13.73 -33.55 -12.91
CA SER A 76 14.21 -34.63 -12.04
C SER A 76 14.45 -35.93 -12.82
N ASN A 77 13.64 -36.22 -13.85
CA ASN A 77 13.79 -37.44 -14.65
C ASN A 77 14.96 -37.39 -15.65
N GLN A 78 15.57 -36.23 -15.87
CA GLN A 78 16.70 -36.06 -16.80
C GLN A 78 18.07 -36.12 -16.09
N GLU A 79 18.09 -36.10 -14.76
CA GLU A 79 19.31 -36.22 -13.94
C GLU A 79 19.69 -37.68 -13.60
N ASP A 80 18.81 -38.64 -13.93
CA ASP A 80 18.95 -40.07 -13.61
C ASP A 80 19.42 -40.94 -14.80
N ASP A 81 20.25 -40.41 -15.71
CA ASP A 81 20.92 -41.24 -16.74
C ASP A 81 22.39 -41.49 -16.34
N PRO A 82 22.73 -42.67 -15.76
CA PRO A 82 24.11 -43.04 -15.50
C PRO A 82 24.75 -43.59 -16.78
N GLU A 83 25.86 -42.98 -17.22
CA GLU A 83 26.85 -43.61 -18.13
C GLU A 83 27.49 -44.87 -17.51
#